data_AF-A0A3E0KBA2-F1
#
_entry.id   AF-A0A3E0KBA2-F1
#
_cell.length_a   1.000
_cell.length_b   1.000
_cell.length_c   1.000
_cell.angle_alpha   90.00
_cell.angle_beta   90.00
_cell.angle_gamma   90.00
#
_symmetry.space_group_name_H-M   'P 1'
#
loop_
_entity.id
_entity.type
_entity.pdbx_description
1 polymer ?
#
loop_
_entity_poly.entity_id
_entity_poly.type
_entity_poly.pdbx_seq_one_letter_code
_entity_poly.pdbx_strand_id
1 'polypeptide(L)'
;LERRKQFVQREIERLQEYLAAETERHERSIRFFEAHLRAYFERLRAEGALGNRKTYRLPHGALQVRASGPKFERNDEQLLPWAKAVGLVRIKEQPDWSAIKERLHVTDSLAVVDRETGEVVPGVVVVEPAGETFSVKVEVD
;
A
#
# COMPACT_ATOMS: atom_id res chain seq x y z
N LEU A 1 -5.62 31.57 -6.84
CA LEU A 1 -5.62 30.14 -6.46
C LEU A 1 -4.23 29.69 -6.02
N GLU A 2 -3.20 30.00 -6.81
CA GLU A 2 -1.81 29.59 -6.54
C GLU A 2 -1.27 30.00 -5.16
N ARG A 3 -1.48 31.26 -4.74
CA ARG A 3 -1.08 31.72 -3.40
C ARG A 3 -1.74 30.95 -2.25
N ARG A 4 -3.00 30.51 -2.42
CA ARG A 4 -3.71 29.70 -1.40
C ARG A 4 -3.14 28.28 -1.36
N LYS A 5 -2.82 27.69 -2.52
CA LYS A 5 -2.16 26.38 -2.59
C LYS A 5 -0.78 26.41 -1.92
N GLN A 6 0.03 27.43 -2.21
CA GLN A 6 1.35 27.60 -1.59
C GLN A 6 1.27 27.79 -0.07
N PHE A 7 0.28 28.55 0.42
CA PHE A 7 0.07 28.70 1.86
C PHE A 7 -0.29 27.36 2.52
N VAL A 8 -1.24 26.62 1.96
CA VAL A 8 -1.63 25.31 2.48
C VAL A 8 -0.46 24.33 2.45
N GLN A 9 0.31 24.32 1.36
CA GLN A 9 1.48 23.45 1.20
C GLN A 9 2.54 23.72 2.27
N ARG A 10 2.85 25.00 2.55
CA ARG A 10 3.78 25.37 3.62
C ARG A 10 3.30 24.94 5.01
N GLU A 11 2.00 25.03 5.28
CA GLU A 11 1.48 24.58 6.58
C GLU A 11 1.53 23.06 6.71
N ILE A 12 1.29 22.32 5.62
CA ILE A 12 1.47 20.86 5.57
C ILE A 12 2.92 20.50 5.87
N GLU A 13 3.88 21.14 5.19
CA GLU A 13 5.31 20.92 5.39
C GLU A 13 5.72 21.17 6.84
N ARG A 14 5.30 22.30 7.41
CA ARG A 14 5.55 22.63 8.82
C ARG A 14 4.99 21.58 9.78
N LEU A 15 3.77 21.10 9.56
CA LEU A 15 3.16 20.08 10.41
C LEU A 15 3.86 18.73 10.27
N GLN A 16 4.30 18.38 9.06
CA GLN A 16 5.08 17.16 8.80
C GLN A 16 6.45 17.21 9.48
N GLU A 17 7.13 18.35 9.43
CA GLU A 17 8.41 18.56 10.14
C GLU A 17 8.24 18.43 11.66
N TYR A 18 7.20 19.05 12.22
CA TYR A 18 6.89 18.94 13.64
C TYR A 18 6.61 17.49 14.06
N LEU A 19 5.78 16.78 13.28
CA LEU A 19 5.47 15.38 13.51
C LEU A 19 6.73 14.51 13.44
N ALA A 20 7.59 14.73 12.44
CA ALA A 20 8.84 14.00 12.28
C ALA A 20 9.78 14.22 13.47
N ALA A 21 9.91 15.46 13.95
CA ALA A 21 10.78 15.80 15.08
C ALA A 21 10.31 15.14 16.41
N GLU A 22 9.01 15.22 16.74
CA GLU A 22 8.50 14.57 17.94
C GLU A 22 8.55 13.04 17.83
N THR A 23 8.24 12.49 16.65
CA THR A 23 8.35 11.04 16.39
C THR A 23 9.80 10.58 16.60
N GLU A 24 10.76 11.29 16.02
CA GLU A 24 12.18 10.95 16.16
C GLU A 24 12.64 11.00 17.62
N ARG A 25 12.20 12.00 18.38
CA ARG A 25 12.49 12.11 19.81
C ARG A 25 11.97 10.89 20.58
N HIS A 26 10.74 10.47 20.32
CA HIS A 26 10.15 9.28 20.95
C HIS A 26 10.89 8.00 20.51
N GLU A 27 11.18 7.84 19.23
CA GLU A 27 11.92 6.70 18.70
C GLU A 27 13.34 6.59 19.29
N ARG A 28 14.04 7.72 19.49
CA ARG A 28 15.34 7.74 20.16
C ARG A 28 15.23 7.22 21.59
N SER A 29 14.21 7.65 22.34
CA SER A 29 13.96 7.17 23.71
C SER A 29 13.63 5.67 23.73
N ILE A 30 12.77 5.22 22.82
CA ILE A 30 12.41 3.80 22.68
C ILE A 30 13.67 2.97 22.40
N ARG A 31 14.45 3.35 21.38
CA ARG A 31 15.71 2.66 21.02
C ARG A 31 16.69 2.60 22.20
N PHE A 32 16.80 3.69 22.97
CA PHE A 32 17.65 3.73 24.15
C PHE A 32 17.22 2.67 25.18
N PHE A 33 15.94 2.61 25.55
CA PHE A 33 15.46 1.63 26.52
C PHE A 33 15.46 0.19 25.97
N GLU A 34 15.15 0.00 24.69
CA GLU A 34 15.23 -1.30 24.03
C GLU A 34 16.66 -1.88 24.08
N ALA A 35 17.68 -1.05 23.85
CA ALA A 35 19.07 -1.47 23.95
C ALA A 35 19.43 -1.95 25.37
N HIS A 36 18.95 -1.25 26.40
CA HIS A 36 19.16 -1.65 27.80
C HIS A 36 18.43 -2.95 28.15
N LEU A 37 17.17 -3.08 27.73
CA LEU A 37 16.39 -4.30 27.93
C LEU A 37 17.00 -5.50 27.21
N ARG A 38 17.56 -5.28 26.02
CA ARG A 38 18.30 -6.30 25.27
C ARG A 38 19.57 -6.74 26.01
N ALA A 39 20.39 -5.79 26.46
CA ALA A 39 21.60 -6.09 27.22
C ALA A 39 21.28 -6.88 28.51
N TYR A 40 20.20 -6.50 29.20
CA TYR A 40 19.71 -7.23 30.36
C TYR A 40 19.27 -8.67 30.02
N PHE A 41 18.51 -8.86 28.93
CA PHE A 41 18.09 -10.18 28.48
C PHE A 41 19.27 -11.08 28.09
N GLU A 42 20.27 -10.52 27.41
CA GLU A 42 21.50 -11.23 27.02
C GLU A 42 22.32 -11.63 28.26
N ARG A 43 22.42 -10.75 29.26
CA ARG A 43 23.03 -11.06 30.56
C ARG A 43 22.32 -12.22 31.26
N LEU A 44 21.00 -12.17 31.38
CA LEU A 44 20.24 -13.26 32.02
C LEU A 44 20.38 -14.60 31.27
N ARG A 45 20.57 -14.56 29.95
CA ARG A 45 20.86 -15.77 29.16
C ARG A 45 22.26 -16.31 29.46
N ALA A 46 23.26 -15.44 29.56
CA ALA A 46 24.63 -15.83 29.89
C ALA A 46 24.75 -16.41 31.32
N GLU A 47 23.99 -15.87 32.27
CA GLU A 47 23.90 -16.38 33.65
C GLU A 47 23.09 -17.68 33.77
N GLY A 48 22.49 -18.18 32.69
CA GLY A 48 21.70 -19.42 32.67
C GLY A 48 20.30 -19.30 33.30
N ALA A 49 19.91 -18.12 33.79
CA ALA A 49 18.63 -17.90 34.47
C ALA A 49 17.39 -18.18 33.59
N LEU A 50 17.51 -18.08 32.27
CA LEU A 50 16.44 -18.41 31.33
C LEU A 50 16.42 -19.88 30.88
N GLY A 51 17.53 -20.61 31.02
CA GLY A 51 17.73 -21.89 30.33
C GLY A 51 17.41 -21.78 28.83
N ASN A 52 16.50 -22.63 28.33
CA ASN A 52 16.06 -22.63 26.92
C ASN A 52 14.90 -21.68 26.62
N ARG A 53 14.44 -20.88 27.59
CA ARG A 53 13.29 -19.99 27.40
C ARG A 53 13.67 -18.83 26.49
N LYS A 54 12.88 -18.63 25.43
CA LYS A 54 13.00 -17.47 24.51
C LYS A 54 12.22 -16.25 24.97
N THR A 55 11.57 -16.34 26.13
CA THR A 55 10.66 -15.33 26.68
C THR A 55 10.94 -15.10 28.15
N TYR A 56 11.00 -13.84 28.56
CA TYR A 56 11.13 -13.40 29.94
C TYR A 56 9.99 -12.42 30.27
N ARG A 57 9.19 -12.70 31.32
CA ARG A 57 8.06 -11.85 31.71
C ARG A 57 8.51 -10.72 32.63
N LEU A 58 8.02 -9.51 32.35
CA LEU A 58 8.16 -8.30 33.15
C LEU A 58 6.79 -7.92 33.75
N PRO A 59 6.73 -7.09 34.80
CA PRO A 59 5.46 -6.62 35.36
C PRO A 59 4.53 -5.93 34.35
N HIS A 60 5.13 -5.21 33.39
CA HIS A 60 4.40 -4.44 32.37
C HIS A 60 4.63 -4.96 30.94
N GLY A 61 5.15 -6.18 30.76
CA GLY A 61 5.42 -6.69 29.41
C GLY A 61 6.21 -7.99 29.38
N ALA A 62 6.86 -8.27 28.25
CA ALA A 62 7.75 -9.41 28.12
C ALA A 62 8.86 -9.13 27.11
N LEU A 63 10.06 -9.64 27.40
CA LEU A 63 11.17 -9.68 26.45
C LEU A 63 11.10 -11.01 25.71
N GLN A 64 10.99 -10.95 24.39
CA GLN A 64 10.86 -12.13 23.53
C GLN A 64 11.87 -12.05 22.39
N VAL A 65 12.55 -13.16 22.15
CA VAL A 65 13.39 -13.33 20.96
C VAL A 65 12.68 -14.26 20.00
N ARG A 66 12.24 -13.72 18.86
CA ARG A 66 11.69 -14.47 17.73
C ARG A 66 12.72 -14.48 16.61
N ALA A 67 13.03 -15.66 16.08
CA ALA A 67 13.73 -15.76 14.81
C ALA A 67 12.74 -15.42 13.69
N SER A 68 12.99 -14.36 12.94
CA SER A 68 12.32 -14.13 11.66
C SER A 68 12.93 -15.08 10.62
N GLY A 69 12.11 -15.67 9.75
CA GLY A 69 12.60 -16.42 8.60
C GLY A 69 13.44 -15.53 7.65
N PRO A 70 14.12 -16.14 6.66
CA PRO A 70 14.94 -15.40 5.71
C PRO A 70 14.11 -14.36 4.94
N LYS A 71 14.63 -13.13 4.85
CA LYS A 71 14.11 -12.13 3.92
C LYS A 71 14.62 -12.49 2.53
N PHE A 72 13.70 -12.66 1.58
CA PHE A 72 14.04 -12.90 0.19
C PHE A 72 13.94 -11.59 -0.58
N GLU A 73 15.06 -11.09 -1.07
CA GLU A 73 15.06 -10.07 -2.12
C GLU A 73 14.73 -10.79 -3.44
N ARG A 74 13.62 -10.39 -4.07
CA ARG A 74 13.14 -11.01 -5.32
C ARG A 74 13.30 -10.01 -6.45
N ASN A 75 13.93 -10.45 -7.53
CA ASN A 75 13.93 -9.74 -8.79
C ASN A 75 12.91 -10.43 -9.71
N ASP A 76 11.76 -9.81 -9.88
CA ASP A 76 10.65 -10.39 -10.64
C ASP A 76 11.01 -10.59 -12.12
N GLU A 77 11.86 -9.75 -12.71
CA GLU A 77 12.29 -9.88 -14.11
C GLU A 77 13.09 -11.16 -14.36
N GLN A 78 13.98 -11.51 -13.42
CA GLN A 78 14.77 -12.74 -13.49
C GLN A 78 13.98 -13.97 -13.05
N LEU A 79 12.98 -13.79 -12.19
CA LEU A 79 12.17 -14.88 -11.64
C LEU A 79 11.05 -15.30 -12.59
N LEU A 80 10.56 -14.39 -13.44
CA LEU A 80 9.47 -14.64 -14.39
C LEU A 80 9.77 -15.77 -15.39
N PRO A 81 10.95 -15.88 -16.04
CA PRO A 81 11.27 -17.00 -16.94
C PRO A 81 11.23 -18.36 -16.24
N TRP A 82 11.80 -18.44 -15.04
CA TRP A 82 11.77 -19.67 -14.23
C TRP A 82 10.35 -19.99 -13.76
N ALA A 83 9.60 -18.99 -13.27
CA ALA A 83 8.22 -19.17 -12.82
C ALA A 83 7.30 -19.61 -13.98
N LYS A 84 7.52 -19.11 -15.20
CA LYS A 84 6.81 -19.56 -16.42
C LYS A 84 7.12 -21.02 -16.74
N ALA A 85 8.38 -21.45 -16.66
CA ALA A 85 8.78 -22.82 -16.94
C ALA A 85 8.21 -23.83 -15.93
N VAL A 86 8.00 -23.41 -14.68
CA VAL A 86 7.49 -24.27 -13.58
C VAL A 86 5.97 -24.09 -13.38
N GLY A 87 5.31 -23.20 -14.14
CA GLY A 87 3.87 -22.95 -14.03
C GLY A 87 3.45 -22.17 -12.77
N LEU A 88 4.37 -21.48 -12.11
CA LEU A 88 4.14 -20.70 -10.89
C LEU A 88 3.89 -19.21 -11.20
N VAL A 89 3.10 -18.93 -12.22
CA VAL A 89 2.74 -17.56 -12.61
C VAL A 89 1.32 -17.26 -12.17
N ARG A 90 1.14 -16.13 -11.50
CA ARG A 90 -0.19 -15.62 -11.17
C ARG A 90 -0.73 -14.82 -12.36
N ILE A 91 -1.79 -15.32 -13.00
CA ILE A 91 -2.52 -14.59 -14.04
C ILE A 91 -3.57 -13.72 -13.34
N LYS A 92 -3.60 -12.43 -13.66
CA LYS A 92 -4.62 -11.49 -13.19
C LYS A 92 -5.55 -11.18 -14.36
N GLU A 93 -6.68 -11.87 -14.42
CA GLU A 93 -7.73 -11.55 -15.38
C GLU A 93 -8.45 -10.29 -14.92
N GLN A 94 -8.42 -9.26 -15.74
CA GLN A 94 -9.16 -8.03 -15.53
C GLN A 94 -9.95 -7.72 -16.81
N PRO A 95 -11.19 -7.22 -16.69
CA PRO A 95 -11.95 -6.80 -17.86
C PRO A 95 -11.19 -5.69 -18.61
N ASP A 96 -10.98 -5.88 -19.90
CA ASP A 96 -10.45 -4.83 -20.75
C ASP A 96 -11.54 -3.79 -21.00
N TRP A 97 -11.60 -2.81 -20.09
CA TRP A 97 -12.60 -1.77 -20.15
C TRP A 97 -12.51 -0.90 -21.42
N SER A 98 -11.33 -0.82 -22.04
CA SER A 98 -11.15 -0.07 -23.29
C SER A 98 -11.81 -0.77 -24.46
N ALA A 99 -11.52 -2.07 -24.66
CA ALA A 99 -12.15 -2.88 -25.69
C ALA A 99 -13.65 -3.10 -25.43
N ILE A 100 -14.06 -3.23 -24.16
CA ILE A 100 -15.46 -3.33 -23.79
C ILE A 100 -16.19 -2.06 -24.23
N LYS A 101 -15.71 -0.87 -23.86
CA LYS A 101 -16.34 0.42 -24.24
C LYS A 101 -16.57 0.60 -25.74
N GLU A 102 -15.68 0.11 -26.59
CA GLU A 102 -15.84 0.19 -28.06
C GLU A 102 -17.01 -0.68 -28.58
N ARG A 103 -17.31 -1.76 -27.86
CA ARG A 103 -18.40 -2.71 -28.20
C ARG A 103 -19.73 -2.35 -27.55
N LEU A 104 -19.73 -1.46 -26.57
CA LEU A 104 -20.93 -1.03 -25.87
C LEU A 104 -21.71 0.00 -26.71
N HIS A 105 -22.97 -0.30 -26.99
CA HIS A 105 -23.95 0.63 -27.51
C HIS A 105 -24.92 1.01 -26.38
N VAL A 106 -25.10 2.31 -26.14
CA VAL A 106 -26.10 2.80 -25.20
C VAL A 106 -27.41 2.98 -25.95
N THR A 107 -28.46 2.28 -25.52
CA THR A 107 -29.82 2.47 -26.04
C THR A 107 -30.48 3.66 -25.36
N ASP A 108 -31.52 4.24 -25.97
CA ASP A 108 -32.32 5.36 -25.44
C ASP A 108 -32.89 5.11 -24.02
N SER A 109 -32.95 3.85 -23.59
CA SER A 109 -33.37 3.40 -22.26
C SER A 109 -32.23 3.27 -21.24
N LEU A 110 -31.03 3.82 -21.50
CA LEU A 110 -29.81 3.73 -20.66
C LEU A 110 -29.27 2.29 -20.46
N ALA A 111 -29.85 1.32 -21.17
CA ALA A 111 -29.34 -0.05 -21.22
C ALA A 111 -28.11 -0.09 -22.12
N VAL A 112 -27.07 -0.77 -21.64
CA VAL A 112 -25.84 -0.98 -22.41
C VAL A 112 -25.89 -2.35 -23.05
N VAL A 113 -25.83 -2.36 -24.38
CA VAL A 113 -25.97 -3.55 -25.21
C VAL A 113 -24.67 -3.78 -25.95
N ASP A 114 -24.22 -5.03 -26.04
CA ASP A 114 -23.11 -5.40 -26.91
C ASP A 114 -23.56 -5.31 -28.38
N ARG A 115 -22.80 -4.59 -29.20
CA ARG A 115 -23.10 -4.35 -30.62
C ARG A 115 -23.05 -5.62 -31.48
N GLU A 116 -22.30 -6.65 -31.08
CA GLU A 116 -22.16 -7.90 -31.83
C GLU A 116 -23.23 -8.93 -31.46
N THR A 117 -23.59 -9.05 -30.18
CA THR A 117 -24.52 -10.09 -29.70
C THR A 117 -25.93 -9.57 -29.46
N GLY A 118 -26.12 -8.25 -29.32
CA GLY A 118 -27.42 -7.67 -28.97
C GLY A 118 -27.84 -7.96 -27.53
N GLU A 119 -26.96 -8.54 -26.71
CA GLU A 119 -27.23 -8.87 -25.31
C GLU A 119 -26.92 -7.67 -24.39
N VAL A 120 -27.72 -7.52 -23.33
CA VAL A 120 -27.49 -6.50 -22.30
C VAL A 120 -26.28 -6.89 -21.47
N VAL A 121 -25.28 -5.99 -21.38
CA VAL A 121 -24.03 -6.26 -20.68
C VAL A 121 -24.25 -6.21 -19.16
N PRO A 122 -24.08 -7.32 -18.42
CA PRO A 122 -24.28 -7.33 -16.97
C PRO A 122 -23.24 -6.43 -16.27
N GLY A 123 -23.72 -5.57 -15.36
CA GLY A 123 -22.85 -4.76 -14.49
C GLY A 123 -22.42 -3.39 -15.05
N VAL A 124 -22.86 -3.02 -16.26
CA VAL A 124 -22.67 -1.66 -16.79
C VAL A 124 -24.00 -0.92 -16.76
N VAL A 125 -24.08 0.12 -15.93
CA VAL A 125 -25.25 1.01 -15.85
C VAL A 125 -24.79 2.41 -16.25
N VAL A 126 -25.44 3.02 -17.25
CA VAL A 126 -25.23 4.43 -17.56
C VAL A 126 -26.02 5.24 -16.54
N VAL A 127 -25.30 5.92 -15.65
CA VAL A 127 -25.91 6.71 -14.56
C VAL A 127 -26.34 8.10 -15.07
N GLU A 128 -25.62 8.66 -16.05
CA GLU A 128 -25.95 9.91 -16.73
C GLU A 128 -25.53 9.82 -18.21
N PRO A 129 -26.38 10.22 -19.17
CA PRO A 129 -25.98 10.30 -20.58
C PRO A 129 -24.86 11.33 -20.75
N ALA A 130 -23.99 11.11 -21.75
CA ALA A 130 -22.85 11.97 -22.02
C ALA A 130 -23.31 13.43 -22.27
N GLY A 131 -23.15 14.28 -21.26
CA GLY A 131 -23.34 15.73 -21.38
C GLY A 131 -22.08 16.41 -21.92
N GLU A 132 -22.25 17.58 -22.53
CA GLU A 132 -21.14 18.41 -22.96
C GLU A 132 -20.40 18.97 -21.73
N THR A 133 -19.14 18.57 -21.54
CA THR A 133 -18.30 19.11 -20.46
C THR A 133 -17.52 20.31 -20.99
N PHE A 134 -17.88 21.51 -20.54
CA PHE A 134 -17.16 22.74 -20.89
C PHE A 134 -15.84 22.82 -20.11
N SER A 135 -14.70 22.79 -20.81
CA SER A 135 -13.36 22.96 -20.21
C SER A 135 -12.66 24.19 -20.77
N VAL A 136 -12.23 25.11 -19.90
CA VAL A 136 -11.37 26.23 -20.27
C VAL A 136 -9.92 25.83 -20.02
N LYS A 137 -9.14 25.65 -21.09
CA LYS A 137 -7.69 25.46 -21.01
C LYS A 137 -7.04 26.83 -20.90
N VAL A 138 -6.34 27.07 -19.79
CA VAL A 138 -5.53 28.27 -19.61
C VAL A 138 -4.09 27.87 -19.92
N GLU A 139 -3.52 28.40 -21.01
CA GLU A 139 -2.08 28.33 -21.25
C GLU A 139 -1.41 29.28 -20.26
N VAL A 140 -0.52 28.74 -19.44
CA VAL A 140 0.34 29.51 -18.55
C VAL A 140 1.71 29.51 -19.23
N ASP A 141 2.09 30.65 -19.81
CA ASP A 141 3.46 30.92 -20.25
C ASP A 141 4.45 30.90 -19.08
#